data_AF-A0A7C6ECV9-F1
#
_entry.id   AF-A0A7C6ECV9-F1
#
_cell.length_a   1.000
_cell.length_b   1.000
_cell.length_c   1.000
_cell.angle_alpha   90.00
_cell.angle_beta   90.00
_cell.angle_gamma   90.00
#
_symmetry.space_group_name_H-M   'P 1'
#
loop_
_entity.id
_entity.type
_entity.pdbx_description
1 polymer ?
#
loop_
_entity_poly.entity_id
_entity_poly.type
_entity_poly.pdbx_seq_one_letter_code
_entity_poly.pdbx_strand_id
1 'polypeptide(L)'
;MNFLSLFLFLSIPFYREPIKSIPPKLETDLVWVYFTDKGFFTHQGYEQALRSFSPRLSADAWARRLRNRDAPIDYDDLPVCQRYLDEIQGLGGNLRQVSNWLNAASFQLPKALLPKICSLPYVYDLKPVVVQKACITQKPFKINLNKSVRQRQEKGIQTRKEDTTEYRRLYGPSLEQNAMLGVPAVYFRGYTGSKVKVGFLDTGLKRKCRDTLIEALKHLDTTVVAEYDFLAGDDFFITQGDNFQTLTSINNLSNLYRVKEPVISVSEVPNDTIFLFYTADNFFGLETIPRRALYSTYSTNAGQNWSQPTVLTPATLGYACRLPSAVSGDGRTFIVFESSPSPDEKVSSIYFGYYNNTLWQNLIFLNQGKSPTIYKKGDSLYLVYIDSLVQIYFRRGIIFQDSVHWESPTLVGELSEDATRPCILLDSLQEIEVFTAGVRSGKIYHYRSTDGNVFELQTSPVETLASTPLADVRGNKIHLFYKDYTNLPKVTITYKYSTDGGETWSSPIPVTDNLLSLGAFSFILTDKFYVGYETYGSIYLAQSTDGINWVTTPIDTAEFLYCPMFAKSKDNLA
;
A
#
# COMPACT_ATOMS: atom_id res chain seq x y z
N MET A 1 36.80 38.74 -38.70
CA MET A 1 35.58 38.95 -37.89
C MET A 1 34.88 37.61 -37.77
N ASN A 2 35.02 36.96 -36.62
CA ASN A 2 34.33 35.70 -36.31
C ASN A 2 32.89 36.01 -35.90
N PHE A 3 31.91 35.49 -36.64
CA PHE A 3 30.54 35.39 -36.15
C PHE A 3 30.40 34.03 -35.46
N LEU A 4 30.40 34.06 -34.12
CA LEU A 4 30.07 32.93 -33.27
C LEU A 4 28.55 32.82 -33.22
N SER A 5 27.95 31.93 -34.02
CA SER A 5 26.53 31.59 -33.89
C SER A 5 26.35 30.63 -32.72
N LEU A 6 25.94 31.18 -31.57
CA LEU A 6 25.49 30.43 -30.41
C LEU A 6 24.10 29.85 -30.71
N PHE A 7 24.03 28.60 -31.17
CA PHE A 7 22.77 27.85 -31.24
C PHE A 7 22.36 27.43 -29.83
N LEU A 8 21.54 28.26 -29.18
CA LEU A 8 20.76 27.87 -28.00
C LEU A 8 19.67 26.88 -28.47
N PHE A 9 19.96 25.58 -28.38
CA PHE A 9 18.91 24.57 -28.39
C PHE A 9 18.14 24.67 -27.07
N LEU A 10 17.17 25.59 -27.02
CA LEU A 10 16.11 25.53 -26.03
C LEU A 10 15.24 24.31 -26.37
N SER A 11 15.57 23.16 -25.78
CA SER A 11 14.66 22.03 -25.72
C SER A 11 13.41 22.49 -24.97
N ILE A 12 12.34 22.80 -25.70
CA ILE A 12 11.03 23.02 -25.10
C ILE A 12 10.65 21.68 -24.42
N PRO A 13 10.39 21.66 -23.11
CA PRO A 13 10.02 20.43 -22.43
C PRO A 13 8.76 19.85 -23.08
N PHE A 14 8.73 18.53 -23.25
CA PHE A 14 7.62 17.81 -23.90
C PHE A 14 6.29 18.01 -23.15
N TYR A 15 6.34 18.31 -21.85
CA TYR A 15 5.20 18.70 -21.04
C TYR A 15 5.37 20.12 -20.50
N ARG A 16 4.26 20.83 -20.29
CA ARG A 16 4.28 22.13 -19.62
C ARG A 16 4.45 21.89 -18.13
N GLU A 17 5.63 22.19 -17.60
CA GLU A 17 5.87 22.16 -16.16
C GLU A 17 4.85 23.08 -15.46
N PRO A 18 4.04 22.54 -14.53
CA PRO A 18 3.14 23.36 -13.75
C PRO A 18 3.95 24.33 -12.88
N ILE A 19 3.42 25.54 -12.71
CA ILE A 19 4.08 26.56 -11.88
C ILE A 19 4.08 26.06 -10.43
N LYS A 20 5.28 25.92 -9.86
CA LYS A 20 5.48 25.49 -8.49
C LYS A 20 4.83 26.46 -7.52
N SER A 21 3.94 25.96 -6.67
CA SER A 21 3.28 26.74 -5.64
C SER A 21 4.24 27.03 -4.48
N ILE A 22 3.96 28.13 -3.76
CA ILE A 22 4.65 28.45 -2.52
C ILE A 22 4.18 27.43 -1.47
N PRO A 23 5.07 26.90 -0.60
CA PRO A 23 4.69 25.94 0.43
C PRO A 23 3.46 26.43 1.22
N PRO A 24 2.31 25.76 1.11
CA PRO A 24 1.09 26.22 1.75
C PRO A 24 1.14 25.93 3.25
N LYS A 25 0.59 26.84 4.05
CA LYS A 25 0.32 26.55 5.47
C LYS A 25 -0.93 25.66 5.55
N LEU A 26 -0.72 24.37 5.76
CA LEU A 26 -1.80 23.39 5.86
C LEU A 26 -2.07 23.04 7.34
N GLU A 27 -3.34 23.13 7.74
CA GLU A 27 -3.79 22.78 9.10
C GLU A 27 -4.18 21.29 9.23
N THR A 28 -3.74 20.45 8.29
CA THR A 28 -4.04 19.00 8.26
C THR A 28 -2.78 18.20 7.97
N ASP A 29 -2.73 16.98 8.51
CA ASP A 29 -1.75 15.96 8.20
C ASP A 29 -2.13 15.12 6.97
N LEU A 30 -3.35 15.25 6.42
CA LEU A 30 -3.79 14.57 5.21
C LEU A 30 -3.67 15.50 4.00
N VAL A 31 -2.71 15.22 3.12
CA VAL A 31 -2.28 16.14 2.07
C VAL A 31 -2.17 15.42 0.73
N TRP A 32 -2.76 16.01 -0.31
CA TRP A 32 -2.46 15.70 -1.71
C TRP A 32 -1.14 16.34 -2.12
N VAL A 33 -0.25 15.53 -2.67
CA VAL A 33 1.01 15.95 -3.31
C VAL A 33 0.83 15.80 -4.82
N TYR A 34 0.98 16.90 -5.56
CA TYR A 34 0.87 16.93 -7.00
C TYR A 34 2.24 16.98 -7.67
N PHE A 35 2.42 16.17 -8.72
CA PHE A 35 3.70 15.95 -9.38
C PHE A 35 3.81 16.67 -10.72
N THR A 36 5.01 17.16 -11.02
CA THR A 36 5.29 17.90 -12.28
C THR A 36 5.10 17.03 -13.51
N ASP A 37 5.46 15.75 -13.40
CA ASP A 37 5.52 14.77 -14.49
C ASP A 37 5.42 13.34 -13.95
N LYS A 38 5.59 12.34 -14.82
CA LYS A 38 5.55 10.90 -14.51
C LYS A 38 6.91 10.20 -14.70
N GLY A 39 8.01 10.94 -14.64
CA GLY A 39 9.39 10.45 -14.71
C GLY A 39 9.97 10.30 -16.12
N PHE A 40 9.30 10.83 -17.15
CA PHE A 40 9.80 10.88 -18.52
C PHE A 40 9.81 12.32 -19.04
N PHE A 41 10.92 12.71 -19.68
CA PHE A 41 11.19 14.11 -20.06
C PHE A 41 11.19 14.35 -21.58
N THR A 42 11.04 13.29 -22.38
CA THR A 42 11.09 13.34 -23.84
C THR A 42 9.85 12.71 -24.46
N HIS A 43 9.47 13.16 -25.65
CA HIS A 43 8.38 12.55 -26.43
C HIS A 43 8.63 11.06 -26.69
N GLN A 44 9.88 10.68 -26.97
CA GLN A 44 10.23 9.28 -27.17
C GLN A 44 10.02 8.44 -25.91
N GLY A 45 10.39 8.97 -24.73
CA GLY A 45 10.15 8.31 -23.45
C GLY A 45 8.66 8.12 -23.18
N TYR A 46 7.83 9.12 -23.49
CA TYR A 46 6.38 9.03 -23.39
C TYR A 46 5.79 7.95 -24.31
N GLU A 47 6.16 7.93 -25.59
CA GLU A 47 5.70 6.91 -26.54
C GLU A 47 6.13 5.50 -26.14
N GLN A 48 7.35 5.35 -25.62
CA GLN A 48 7.82 4.08 -25.08
C GLN A 48 7.02 3.66 -23.85
N ALA A 49 6.69 4.60 -22.95
CA ALA A 49 5.86 4.33 -21.79
C ALA A 49 4.47 3.83 -22.23
N LEU A 50 3.80 4.54 -23.15
CA LEU A 50 2.51 4.12 -23.71
C LEU A 50 2.55 2.72 -24.33
N ARG A 51 3.61 2.39 -25.08
CA ARG A 51 3.78 1.05 -25.70
C ARG A 51 4.01 -0.05 -24.68
N SER A 52 4.71 0.24 -23.59
CA SER A 52 4.97 -0.73 -22.51
C SER A 52 3.86 -0.81 -21.47
N PHE A 53 2.94 0.15 -21.46
CA PHE A 53 1.85 0.19 -20.51
C PHE A 53 0.77 -0.82 -20.91
N SER A 54 0.57 -1.82 -20.05
CA SER A 54 -0.42 -2.87 -20.25
C SER A 54 -1.49 -2.79 -19.16
N PRO A 55 -2.43 -1.84 -19.25
CA PRO A 55 -3.45 -1.66 -18.23
C PRO A 55 -4.44 -2.82 -18.26
N ARG A 56 -5.09 -3.01 -17.12
CA ARG A 56 -6.17 -3.98 -16.96
C ARG A 56 -7.49 -3.45 -17.55
N LEU A 57 -7.54 -3.30 -18.87
CA LEU A 57 -8.74 -2.89 -19.60
C LEU A 57 -9.45 -4.12 -20.18
N SER A 58 -10.75 -4.25 -19.89
CA SER A 58 -11.58 -5.24 -20.57
C SER A 58 -11.72 -4.91 -22.06
N ALA A 59 -11.98 -5.91 -22.90
CA ALA A 59 -12.21 -5.69 -24.34
C ALA A 59 -13.33 -4.67 -24.60
N ASP A 60 -14.38 -4.67 -23.78
CA ASP A 60 -15.46 -3.69 -23.84
C ASP A 60 -14.98 -2.27 -23.50
N ALA A 61 -14.14 -2.13 -22.48
CA ALA A 61 -13.56 -0.84 -22.10
C ALA A 61 -12.66 -0.31 -23.21
N TRP A 62 -11.83 -1.18 -23.79
CA TRP A 62 -10.97 -0.85 -24.93
C TRP A 62 -11.79 -0.35 -26.13
N ALA A 63 -12.77 -1.14 -26.58
CA ALA A 63 -13.63 -0.78 -27.70
C ALA A 63 -14.42 0.52 -27.43
N ARG A 64 -14.87 0.73 -26.19
CA ARG A 64 -15.54 1.99 -25.81
C ARG A 64 -14.60 3.18 -25.92
N ARG A 65 -13.34 3.06 -25.49
CA ARG A 65 -12.38 4.17 -25.57
C ARG A 65 -12.05 4.51 -27.02
N LEU A 66 -11.80 3.51 -27.88
CA LEU A 66 -11.58 3.71 -29.32
C LEU A 66 -12.74 4.44 -30.04
N ARG A 67 -13.98 4.27 -29.57
CA ARG A 67 -15.14 5.00 -30.14
C ARG A 67 -15.22 6.46 -29.73
N ASN A 68 -14.58 6.86 -28.63
CA ASN A 68 -14.78 8.16 -27.99
C ASN A 68 -13.47 8.98 -27.85
N ARG A 69 -12.32 8.42 -28.25
CA ARG A 69 -11.00 9.03 -28.12
C ARG A 69 -10.13 8.66 -29.32
N ASP A 70 -9.13 9.47 -29.61
CA ASP A 70 -8.14 9.22 -30.67
C ASP A 70 -7.22 8.03 -30.33
N ALA A 71 -6.97 7.80 -29.03
CA ALA A 71 -6.19 6.68 -28.52
C ALA A 71 -6.91 6.00 -27.33
N PRO A 72 -6.76 4.67 -27.16
CA PRO A 72 -7.38 3.95 -26.05
C PRO A 72 -6.70 4.23 -24.71
N ILE A 73 -5.47 4.70 -24.73
CA ILE A 73 -4.63 4.99 -23.56
C ILE A 73 -3.95 6.33 -23.82
N ASP A 74 -3.90 7.18 -22.79
CA ASP A 74 -3.23 8.46 -22.84
C ASP A 74 -2.37 8.69 -21.57
N TYR A 75 -1.82 9.90 -21.45
CA TYR A 75 -0.99 10.30 -20.32
C TYR A 75 -1.69 10.10 -18.97
N ASP A 76 -3.00 10.31 -18.88
CA ASP A 76 -3.73 10.25 -17.62
C ASP A 76 -3.88 8.81 -17.10
N ASP A 77 -3.80 7.82 -18.00
CA ASP A 77 -3.82 6.40 -17.64
C ASP A 77 -2.47 5.92 -17.06
N LEU A 78 -1.35 6.50 -17.51
CA LEU A 78 -0.01 6.09 -17.09
C LEU A 78 0.16 6.22 -15.56
N PRO A 79 0.91 5.33 -14.91
CA PRO A 79 1.11 5.40 -13.46
C PRO A 79 1.92 6.64 -13.06
N VAL A 80 1.68 7.12 -11.84
CA VAL A 80 2.59 8.06 -11.18
C VAL A 80 3.97 7.41 -11.03
N CYS A 81 5.05 8.17 -11.22
CA CYS A 81 6.42 7.68 -11.09
C CYS A 81 6.66 7.01 -9.73
N GLN A 82 7.00 5.71 -9.73
CA GLN A 82 7.16 4.93 -8.51
C GLN A 82 8.25 5.50 -7.59
N ARG A 83 9.34 6.03 -8.16
CA ARG A 83 10.41 6.66 -7.38
C ARG A 83 9.90 7.81 -6.52
N TYR A 84 8.97 8.62 -7.04
CA TYR A 84 8.43 9.77 -6.30
C TYR A 84 7.62 9.32 -5.08
N LEU A 85 6.84 8.23 -5.23
CA LEU A 85 6.07 7.64 -4.14
C LEU A 85 7.01 7.07 -3.08
N ASP A 86 8.00 6.28 -3.49
CA ASP A 86 8.91 5.58 -2.58
C ASP A 86 9.83 6.56 -1.83
N GLU A 87 10.26 7.66 -2.47
CA GLU A 87 11.04 8.73 -1.82
C GLU A 87 10.20 9.46 -0.75
N ILE A 88 8.94 9.83 -1.05
CA ILE A 88 8.04 10.47 -0.06
C ILE A 88 7.71 9.51 1.09
N GLN A 89 7.53 8.22 0.81
CA GLN A 89 7.36 7.20 1.84
C GLN A 89 8.61 7.06 2.72
N GLY A 90 9.79 7.06 2.11
CA GLY A 90 11.08 7.04 2.82
C GLY A 90 11.29 8.23 3.74
N LEU A 91 10.80 9.42 3.36
CA LEU A 91 10.79 10.61 4.22
C LEU A 91 9.84 10.50 5.42
N GLY A 92 8.96 9.49 5.44
CA GLY A 92 7.99 9.24 6.51
C GLY A 92 6.54 9.51 6.12
N GLY A 93 6.25 9.77 4.84
CA GLY A 93 4.87 9.89 4.36
C GLY A 93 4.15 8.54 4.32
N ASN A 94 2.94 8.48 4.86
CA ASN A 94 2.11 7.28 4.73
C ASN A 94 1.19 7.42 3.52
N LEU A 95 1.44 6.63 2.48
CA LEU A 95 0.66 6.66 1.24
C LEU A 95 -0.78 6.20 1.49
N ARG A 96 -1.75 7.07 1.18
CA ARG A 96 -3.18 6.79 1.29
C ARG A 96 -3.75 6.32 -0.05
N GLN A 97 -3.68 7.18 -1.07
CA GLN A 97 -4.26 6.92 -2.39
C GLN A 97 -3.42 7.58 -3.50
N VAL A 98 -3.21 6.85 -4.59
CA VAL A 98 -2.60 7.38 -5.83
C VAL A 98 -3.71 7.69 -6.84
N SER A 99 -3.56 8.79 -7.58
CA SER A 99 -4.40 9.17 -8.70
C SER A 99 -3.54 9.41 -9.93
N ASN A 100 -3.58 8.46 -10.86
CA ASN A 100 -2.89 8.58 -12.16
C ASN A 100 -3.40 9.79 -12.95
N TRP A 101 -4.72 10.01 -12.93
CA TRP A 101 -5.37 11.10 -13.65
C TRP A 101 -4.96 12.49 -13.13
N LEU A 102 -4.87 12.67 -11.80
CA LEU A 102 -4.41 13.93 -11.23
C LEU A 102 -2.88 14.09 -11.23
N ASN A 103 -2.14 13.05 -11.63
CA ASN A 103 -0.71 12.91 -11.37
C ASN A 103 -0.34 13.28 -9.93
N ALA A 104 -1.03 12.66 -8.97
CA ALA A 104 -0.94 13.03 -7.57
C ALA A 104 -1.09 11.83 -6.65
N ALA A 105 -0.58 11.96 -5.43
CA ALA A 105 -0.82 10.98 -4.37
C ALA A 105 -1.15 11.69 -3.06
N SER A 106 -2.11 11.14 -2.32
CA SER A 106 -2.45 11.61 -0.98
C SER A 106 -1.65 10.84 0.05
N PHE A 107 -1.12 11.57 1.02
CA PHE A 107 -0.34 11.03 2.11
C PHE A 107 -0.87 11.54 3.44
N GLN A 108 -0.66 10.74 4.49
CA GLN A 108 -0.60 11.26 5.83
C GLN A 108 0.85 11.66 6.13
N LEU A 109 1.07 12.95 6.37
CA LEU A 109 2.37 13.59 6.55
C LEU A 109 2.37 14.43 7.82
N PRO A 110 3.37 14.28 8.71
CA PRO A 110 3.60 15.26 9.75
C PRO A 110 3.78 16.66 9.17
N LYS A 111 3.17 17.68 9.78
CA LYS A 111 3.24 19.06 9.25
C LYS A 111 4.67 19.56 9.08
N ALA A 112 5.57 19.09 9.95
CA ALA A 112 7.01 19.38 9.88
C ALA A 112 7.69 18.91 8.59
N LEU A 113 7.14 17.93 7.87
CA LEU A 113 7.67 17.44 6.60
C LEU A 113 7.22 18.27 5.39
N LEU A 114 6.15 19.06 5.49
CA LEU A 114 5.56 19.76 4.33
C LEU A 114 6.55 20.66 3.58
N PRO A 115 7.39 21.49 4.23
CA PRO A 115 8.37 22.30 3.51
C PRO A 115 9.40 21.45 2.75
N LYS A 116 9.77 20.28 3.31
CA LYS A 116 10.72 19.35 2.69
C LYS A 116 10.09 18.61 1.50
N ILE A 117 8.83 18.19 1.61
CA ILE A 117 8.11 17.59 0.48
C ILE A 117 7.91 18.62 -0.64
N CYS A 118 7.54 19.85 -0.29
CA CYS A 118 7.37 20.91 -1.27
C CYS A 118 8.68 21.29 -1.97
N SER A 119 9.85 21.08 -1.35
CA SER A 119 11.14 21.39 -1.98
C SER A 119 11.61 20.33 -2.98
N LEU A 120 11.00 19.14 -2.99
CA LEU A 120 11.31 18.09 -3.98
C LEU A 120 11.10 18.62 -5.41
N PRO A 121 12.03 18.34 -6.35
CA PRO A 121 12.01 18.97 -7.68
C PRO A 121 10.77 18.58 -8.49
N TYR A 122 10.27 17.37 -8.27
CA TYR A 122 9.11 16.82 -8.97
C TYR A 122 7.77 17.14 -8.29
N VAL A 123 7.76 17.91 -7.20
CA VAL A 123 6.54 18.36 -6.51
C VAL A 123 6.26 19.81 -6.86
N TYR A 124 5.07 20.08 -7.41
CA TYR A 124 4.65 21.44 -7.75
C TYR A 124 3.55 22.00 -6.87
N ASP A 125 2.75 21.17 -6.19
CA ASP A 125 1.68 21.68 -5.33
C ASP A 125 1.32 20.72 -4.19
N LEU A 126 0.86 21.29 -3.07
CA LEU A 126 0.34 20.58 -1.92
C LEU A 126 -1.08 21.10 -1.62
N LYS A 127 -2.06 20.20 -1.48
CA LYS A 127 -3.44 20.59 -1.11
C LYS A 127 -3.96 19.76 0.05
N PRO A 128 -4.77 20.31 0.95
CA PRO A 128 -5.40 19.52 1.99
C PRO A 128 -6.35 18.48 1.36
N VAL A 129 -6.39 17.27 1.92
CA VAL A 129 -7.47 16.32 1.64
C VAL A 129 -8.71 16.83 2.37
N VAL A 130 -9.81 17.03 1.62
CA VAL A 130 -11.08 17.47 2.23
C VAL A 130 -11.62 16.35 3.10
N VAL A 131 -11.78 16.63 4.39
CA VAL A 131 -12.33 15.69 5.37
C VAL A 131 -13.73 16.16 5.77
N GLN A 132 -14.73 15.30 5.54
CA GLN A 132 -16.06 15.53 6.10
C GLN A 132 -16.10 14.96 7.52
N LYS A 133 -16.22 15.83 8.53
CA LYS A 133 -16.46 15.43 9.92
C LYS A 133 -17.91 14.99 10.10
N ALA A 134 -18.24 13.78 9.67
CA ALA A 134 -19.54 13.20 9.99
C ALA A 134 -19.48 12.64 11.43
N CYS A 135 -19.97 13.39 12.41
CA CYS A 135 -20.43 12.76 13.64
C CYS A 135 -21.64 11.90 13.27
N ILE A 136 -21.42 10.60 13.06
CA ILE A 136 -22.50 9.64 12.87
C ILE A 136 -23.10 9.41 14.26
N THR A 137 -23.79 10.41 14.81
CA THR A 137 -24.86 10.12 15.75
C THR A 137 -25.90 9.40 14.91
N GLN A 138 -25.96 8.06 14.99
CA GLN A 138 -27.12 7.33 14.50
C GLN A 138 -28.29 7.78 15.38
N LYS A 139 -28.92 8.91 15.02
CA LYS A 139 -30.24 9.22 15.55
C LYS A 139 -31.10 8.06 15.09
N PRO A 140 -31.72 7.28 16.00
CA PRO A 140 -32.65 6.25 15.57
C PRO A 140 -33.65 6.94 14.65
N PHE A 141 -33.78 6.39 13.44
CA PHE A 141 -34.79 6.86 12.50
C PHE A 141 -36.13 6.60 13.16
N LYS A 142 -36.66 7.62 13.85
CA LYS A 142 -38.01 7.59 14.39
C LYS A 142 -38.92 7.63 13.17
N ILE A 143 -39.31 6.47 12.68
CA ILE A 143 -40.47 6.35 11.80
C ILE A 143 -41.62 6.96 12.59
N ASN A 144 -42.02 8.17 12.22
CA ASN A 144 -43.17 8.81 12.82
C ASN A 144 -44.39 8.15 12.16
N LEU A 145 -44.75 6.95 12.63
CA LEU A 145 -45.94 6.20 12.21
C LEU A 145 -47.24 7.00 12.42
N ASN A 146 -47.15 8.12 13.14
CA ASN A 146 -48.26 9.03 13.45
C ASN A 146 -48.31 10.30 12.60
N LYS A 147 -47.47 10.45 11.56
CA LYS A 147 -47.90 11.29 10.43
C LYS A 147 -48.92 10.47 9.66
N SER A 148 -50.15 10.48 10.19
CA SER A 148 -51.34 10.21 9.41
C SER A 148 -51.13 10.84 8.05
N VAL A 149 -51.33 10.02 7.03
CA VAL A 149 -51.54 10.46 5.66
C VAL A 149 -52.45 11.67 5.78
N ARG A 150 -51.90 12.88 5.68
CA ARG A 150 -52.71 14.04 5.36
C ARG A 150 -53.22 13.66 4.00
N GLN A 151 -54.45 13.16 3.93
CA GLN A 151 -55.26 13.20 2.75
C GLN A 151 -55.29 14.67 2.37
N ARG A 152 -54.29 15.08 1.59
CA ARG A 152 -54.35 16.28 0.79
C ARG A 152 -55.53 15.96 -0.10
N GLN A 153 -56.70 16.50 0.23
CA GLN A 153 -57.79 16.58 -0.71
C GLN A 153 -57.16 17.20 -1.96
N GLU A 154 -57.02 16.36 -2.97
CA GLU A 154 -56.56 16.74 -4.30
C GLU A 154 -57.56 17.77 -4.80
N LYS A 155 -57.27 19.05 -4.55
CA LYS A 155 -57.87 20.12 -5.33
C LYS A 155 -57.39 19.90 -6.75
N GLY A 156 -58.29 19.39 -7.58
CA GLY A 156 -58.05 18.94 -8.94
C GLY A 156 -57.11 19.87 -9.69
N ILE A 157 -55.86 19.43 -9.84
CA ILE A 157 -54.96 19.97 -10.83
C ILE A 157 -55.52 19.45 -12.15
N GLN A 158 -56.10 20.35 -12.95
CA GLN A 158 -56.53 20.03 -14.31
C GLN A 158 -55.32 19.48 -15.07
N THR A 159 -55.35 18.19 -15.33
CA THR A 159 -54.38 17.49 -16.15
C THR A 159 -54.52 18.03 -17.57
N ARG A 160 -53.48 18.70 -18.07
CA ARG A 160 -53.38 19.05 -19.49
C ARG A 160 -53.44 17.75 -20.30
N LYS A 161 -54.27 17.77 -21.34
CA LYS A 161 -54.41 16.69 -22.33
C LYS A 161 -53.12 16.56 -23.15
N GLU A 162 -52.88 15.32 -23.59
CA GLU A 162 -51.68 14.78 -24.26
C GLU A 162 -50.46 14.50 -23.35
N ASP A 163 -50.47 13.32 -22.72
CA ASP A 163 -49.33 12.41 -22.88
C ASP A 163 -49.83 10.96 -22.71
N THR A 164 -49.46 10.08 -23.63
CA THR A 164 -50.15 8.78 -23.85
C THR A 164 -50.15 7.92 -22.57
N THR A 165 -51.24 7.18 -22.34
CA THR A 165 -51.42 6.28 -21.18
C THR A 165 -50.26 5.29 -21.00
N GLU A 166 -49.51 5.04 -22.08
CA GLU A 166 -48.30 4.25 -22.14
C GLU A 166 -47.11 4.89 -21.38
N TYR A 167 -46.86 6.20 -21.54
CA TYR A 167 -45.78 6.93 -20.83
C TYR A 167 -45.97 6.86 -19.33
N ARG A 168 -47.21 7.07 -18.88
CA ARG A 168 -47.56 7.07 -17.45
C ARG A 168 -47.55 5.66 -16.85
N ARG A 169 -47.82 4.62 -17.64
CA ARG A 169 -47.65 3.21 -17.22
C ARG A 169 -46.18 2.79 -17.13
N LEU A 170 -45.33 3.26 -18.06
CA LEU A 170 -43.91 2.88 -18.09
C LEU A 170 -43.09 3.54 -16.98
N TYR A 171 -43.25 4.85 -16.77
CA TYR A 171 -42.44 5.61 -15.80
C TYR A 171 -43.11 5.79 -14.44
N GLY A 172 -44.42 5.56 -14.35
CA GLY A 172 -45.17 5.67 -13.09
C GLY A 172 -44.97 7.02 -12.40
N PRO A 173 -44.76 7.03 -11.06
CA PRO A 173 -44.54 8.26 -10.30
C PRO A 173 -43.33 9.11 -10.71
N SER A 174 -42.37 8.53 -11.46
CA SER A 174 -41.16 9.23 -11.91
C SER A 174 -41.34 9.98 -13.23
N LEU A 175 -42.52 9.90 -13.88
CA LEU A 175 -42.76 10.47 -15.20
C LEU A 175 -42.42 11.95 -15.28
N GLU A 176 -42.86 12.77 -14.32
CA GLU A 176 -42.67 14.22 -14.36
C GLU A 176 -41.17 14.58 -14.34
N GLN A 177 -40.39 13.89 -13.51
CA GLN A 177 -38.93 14.08 -13.40
C GLN A 177 -38.22 13.62 -14.68
N ASN A 178 -38.60 12.46 -15.21
CA ASN A 178 -38.03 11.92 -16.45
C ASN A 178 -38.37 12.78 -17.67
N ALA A 179 -39.60 13.32 -17.72
CA ALA A 179 -40.05 14.22 -18.78
C ALA A 179 -39.26 15.54 -18.76
N MET A 180 -38.96 16.09 -17.58
CA MET A 180 -38.09 17.28 -17.45
C MET A 180 -36.69 17.05 -18.06
N LEU A 181 -36.17 15.84 -17.96
CA LEU A 181 -34.87 15.45 -18.52
C LEU A 181 -34.94 15.00 -19.99
N GLY A 182 -36.13 14.99 -20.59
CA GLY A 182 -36.34 14.52 -21.96
C GLY A 182 -36.16 13.01 -22.16
N VAL A 183 -36.10 12.23 -21.06
CA VAL A 183 -35.87 10.77 -21.09
C VAL A 183 -36.89 10.04 -21.96
N PRO A 184 -38.21 10.33 -21.90
CA PRO A 184 -39.18 9.68 -22.76
C PRO A 184 -38.92 9.93 -24.25
N ALA A 185 -38.60 11.17 -24.64
CA ALA A 185 -38.35 11.52 -26.03
C ALA A 185 -37.13 10.79 -26.64
N VAL A 186 -36.14 10.44 -25.80
CA VAL A 186 -34.97 9.64 -26.19
C VAL A 186 -35.37 8.17 -26.34
N TYR A 187 -36.15 7.63 -25.41
CA TYR A 187 -36.68 6.27 -25.47
C TYR A 187 -37.51 6.01 -26.74
N PHE A 188 -38.45 6.90 -27.09
CA PHE A 188 -39.29 6.76 -28.29
C PHE A 188 -38.53 6.97 -29.62
N ARG A 189 -37.32 7.53 -29.57
CA ARG A 189 -36.40 7.53 -30.71
C ARG A 189 -35.62 6.22 -30.86
N GLY A 190 -35.92 5.20 -30.04
CA GLY A 190 -35.27 3.90 -30.06
C GLY A 190 -34.00 3.82 -29.20
N TYR A 191 -33.66 4.89 -28.47
CA TYR A 191 -32.51 4.88 -27.56
C TYR A 191 -32.95 4.38 -26.18
N THR A 192 -32.97 3.06 -26.03
CA THR A 192 -33.46 2.39 -24.82
C THR A 192 -32.39 2.17 -23.74
N GLY A 193 -31.11 2.42 -24.07
CA GLY A 193 -29.99 2.04 -23.22
C GLY A 193 -29.74 0.53 -23.15
N SER A 194 -30.42 -0.29 -23.97
CA SER A 194 -30.18 -1.74 -24.02
C SER A 194 -28.72 -2.03 -24.37
N LYS A 195 -28.11 -3.00 -23.67
CA LYS A 195 -26.69 -3.40 -23.77
C LYS A 195 -25.69 -2.31 -23.33
N VAL A 196 -26.14 -1.21 -22.72
CA VAL A 196 -25.27 -0.22 -22.10
C VAL A 196 -25.00 -0.63 -20.65
N LYS A 197 -23.73 -0.74 -20.27
CA LYS A 197 -23.32 -0.91 -18.88
C LYS A 197 -23.35 0.45 -18.18
N VAL A 198 -24.09 0.54 -17.07
CA VAL A 198 -24.18 1.75 -16.24
C VAL A 198 -23.34 1.55 -14.98
N GLY A 199 -22.46 2.51 -14.69
CA GLY A 199 -21.70 2.54 -13.44
C GLY A 199 -22.35 3.49 -12.43
N PHE A 200 -22.54 3.02 -11.20
CA PHE A 200 -22.99 3.83 -10.09
C PHE A 200 -21.80 4.08 -9.15
N LEU A 201 -21.47 5.35 -8.92
CA LEU A 201 -20.38 5.78 -8.04
C LEU A 201 -20.96 6.72 -6.97
N ASP A 202 -20.31 6.79 -5.81
CA ASP A 202 -20.72 7.65 -4.69
C ASP A 202 -22.22 7.54 -4.35
N THR A 203 -22.68 6.30 -4.22
CA THR A 203 -24.12 6.01 -4.08
C THR A 203 -24.71 6.46 -2.75
N GLY A 204 -23.87 6.77 -1.75
CA GLY A 204 -24.27 7.04 -0.37
C GLY A 204 -24.91 5.84 0.34
N LEU A 205 -24.92 4.66 -0.29
CA LEU A 205 -25.55 3.45 0.23
C LEU A 205 -24.57 2.65 1.08
N LYS A 206 -24.98 2.29 2.30
CA LYS A 206 -24.15 1.45 3.18
C LYS A 206 -24.25 -0.01 2.76
N ARG A 207 -23.12 -0.63 2.43
CA ARG A 207 -23.02 -2.04 2.02
C ARG A 207 -23.52 -3.04 3.07
N LYS A 208 -23.43 -2.73 4.37
CA LYS A 208 -24.01 -3.58 5.45
C LYS A 208 -25.55 -3.70 5.40
N CYS A 209 -26.23 -2.79 4.70
CA CYS A 209 -27.65 -2.90 4.38
C CYS A 209 -27.85 -3.66 3.05
N ARG A 210 -26.95 -4.61 2.72
CA ARG A 210 -26.99 -5.44 1.51
C ARG A 210 -28.37 -6.05 1.33
N ASP A 211 -29.01 -6.54 2.38
CA ASP A 211 -30.35 -7.12 2.31
C ASP A 211 -31.43 -6.09 1.88
N THR A 212 -31.32 -4.84 2.32
CA THR A 212 -32.28 -3.76 2.00
C THR A 212 -32.03 -3.15 0.63
N LEU A 213 -30.77 -3.07 0.19
CA LEU A 213 -30.40 -2.64 -1.16
C LEU A 213 -30.73 -3.72 -2.18
N ILE A 214 -30.39 -4.97 -1.91
CA ILE A 214 -30.79 -6.13 -2.69
C ILE A 214 -32.31 -6.23 -2.70
N GLU A 215 -33.06 -5.91 -1.65
CA GLU A 215 -34.52 -5.87 -1.77
C GLU A 215 -35.04 -4.79 -2.73
N ALA A 216 -34.50 -3.57 -2.65
CA ALA A 216 -34.90 -2.49 -3.56
C ALA A 216 -34.44 -2.72 -5.01
N LEU A 217 -33.30 -3.41 -5.19
CA LEU A 217 -32.67 -3.70 -6.48
C LEU A 217 -32.73 -5.19 -6.83
N LYS A 218 -33.61 -5.98 -6.20
CA LYS A 218 -33.65 -7.46 -6.34
C LYS A 218 -33.89 -7.89 -7.77
N HIS A 219 -34.65 -7.07 -8.48
CA HIS A 219 -34.92 -7.20 -9.90
C HIS A 219 -33.70 -6.87 -10.79
N LEU A 220 -32.70 -6.15 -10.27
CA LEU A 220 -31.41 -5.86 -10.90
C LEU A 220 -30.27 -6.78 -10.42
N ASP A 221 -30.47 -7.58 -9.37
CA ASP A 221 -29.41 -8.46 -8.81
C ASP A 221 -28.89 -9.46 -9.87
N THR A 222 -29.76 -9.90 -10.78
CA THR A 222 -29.38 -10.70 -11.97
C THR A 222 -28.61 -9.94 -13.05
N THR A 223 -28.36 -8.63 -12.86
CA THR A 223 -27.74 -7.71 -13.84
C THR A 223 -26.50 -6.98 -13.32
N VAL A 224 -26.17 -7.08 -12.03
CA VAL A 224 -24.96 -6.47 -11.47
C VAL A 224 -23.72 -7.21 -12.00
N VAL A 225 -22.88 -6.48 -12.73
CA VAL A 225 -21.67 -7.05 -13.38
C VAL A 225 -20.46 -7.03 -12.45
N ALA A 226 -20.33 -6.02 -11.61
CA ALA A 226 -19.26 -5.88 -10.61
C ALA A 226 -19.64 -4.84 -9.54
N GLU A 227 -19.12 -5.01 -8.33
CA GLU A 227 -19.24 -4.07 -7.22
C GLU A 227 -17.93 -4.00 -6.43
N TYR A 228 -17.63 -2.84 -5.83
CA TYR A 228 -16.48 -2.67 -4.94
C TYR A 228 -16.74 -1.58 -3.91
N ASP A 229 -16.33 -1.80 -2.67
CA ASP A 229 -16.43 -0.83 -1.57
C ASP A 229 -15.05 -0.23 -1.27
N PHE A 230 -14.82 0.98 -1.77
CA PHE A 230 -13.56 1.71 -1.60
C PHE A 230 -13.34 2.27 -0.17
N LEU A 231 -14.33 2.13 0.73
CA LEU A 231 -14.22 2.56 2.13
C LEU A 231 -13.94 1.37 3.07
N ALA A 232 -14.63 0.26 2.85
CA ALA A 232 -14.54 -0.97 3.62
C ALA A 232 -14.67 -2.18 2.69
N GLY A 233 -13.54 -2.78 2.33
CA GLY A 233 -13.50 -3.81 1.31
C GLY A 233 -12.13 -4.42 1.09
N ASP A 234 -11.19 -4.15 2.01
CA ASP A 234 -9.91 -4.83 1.97
C ASP A 234 -10.09 -6.23 2.54
N ASP A 235 -9.72 -7.20 1.73
CA ASP A 235 -9.84 -8.61 2.03
C ASP A 235 -8.45 -9.25 2.00
N PHE A 236 -8.23 -10.22 2.88
CA PHE A 236 -7.07 -11.10 2.79
C PHE A 236 -7.47 -12.39 2.07
N PHE A 237 -6.57 -12.79 1.18
CA PHE A 237 -6.69 -14.03 0.43
C PHE A 237 -5.49 -14.92 0.72
N ILE A 238 -5.70 -16.22 0.57
CA ILE A 238 -4.65 -17.23 0.67
C ILE A 238 -4.69 -18.13 -0.57
N THR A 239 -3.51 -18.50 -1.04
CA THR A 239 -3.31 -19.53 -2.06
C THR A 239 -2.19 -20.44 -1.57
N GLN A 240 -2.21 -21.72 -1.94
CA GLN A 240 -1.23 -22.71 -1.50
C GLN A 240 -0.92 -23.70 -2.64
N GLY A 241 0.19 -24.43 -2.50
CA GLY A 241 0.61 -25.47 -3.44
C GLY A 241 1.48 -24.95 -4.59
N ASP A 242 2.04 -25.88 -5.38
CA ASP A 242 3.17 -25.63 -6.29
C ASP A 242 2.94 -24.54 -7.35
N ASN A 243 1.68 -24.28 -7.72
CA ASN A 243 1.33 -23.37 -8.81
C ASN A 243 0.58 -22.09 -8.39
N PHE A 244 0.23 -21.94 -7.10
CA PHE A 244 -0.46 -20.75 -6.58
C PHE A 244 -1.69 -20.28 -7.39
N GLN A 245 -2.44 -21.21 -8.01
CA GLN A 245 -3.48 -20.84 -8.99
C GLN A 245 -4.86 -20.59 -8.38
N THR A 246 -5.09 -21.00 -7.14
CA THR A 246 -6.41 -20.92 -6.51
C THR A 246 -6.38 -19.99 -5.32
N LEU A 247 -6.89 -18.78 -5.55
CA LEU A 247 -7.07 -17.77 -4.52
C LEU A 247 -8.34 -18.04 -3.72
N THR A 248 -8.24 -18.10 -2.40
CA THR A 248 -9.36 -18.31 -1.49
C THR A 248 -9.46 -17.13 -0.52
N SER A 249 -10.64 -16.50 -0.43
CA SER A 249 -10.89 -15.45 0.56
C SER A 249 -10.89 -16.03 1.98
N ILE A 250 -10.32 -15.29 2.94
CA ILE A 250 -10.31 -15.70 4.34
C ILE A 250 -11.53 -15.10 5.05
N ASN A 251 -12.48 -15.95 5.45
CA ASN A 251 -13.79 -15.55 6.01
C ASN A 251 -13.74 -14.45 7.09
N ASN A 252 -12.76 -14.51 8.01
CA ASN A 252 -12.64 -13.56 9.14
C ASN A 252 -11.79 -12.32 8.82
N LEU A 253 -11.26 -12.22 7.61
CA LEU A 253 -10.36 -11.16 7.17
C LEU A 253 -10.89 -10.49 5.90
N SER A 254 -12.21 -10.24 5.88
CA SER A 254 -12.90 -9.54 4.80
C SER A 254 -13.54 -8.26 5.29
N ASN A 255 -13.75 -7.31 4.38
CA ASN A 255 -14.39 -6.01 4.61
C ASN A 255 -13.67 -5.15 5.65
N LEU A 256 -12.34 -5.23 5.64
CA LEU A 256 -11.48 -4.46 6.53
C LEU A 256 -11.32 -3.02 6.01
N TYR A 257 -11.00 -2.12 6.94
CA TYR A 257 -10.92 -0.68 6.67
C TYR A 257 -9.48 -0.26 6.40
N ARG A 258 -9.11 -0.16 5.13
CA ARG A 258 -7.82 0.43 4.70
C ARG A 258 -6.63 -0.25 5.37
N VAL A 259 -6.53 -1.56 5.16
CA VAL A 259 -5.41 -2.39 5.60
C VAL A 259 -4.10 -1.85 5.00
N LYS A 260 -3.07 -1.78 5.83
CA LYS A 260 -1.72 -1.36 5.44
C LYS A 260 -0.68 -2.18 6.17
N GLU A 261 0.47 -2.32 5.50
CA GLU A 261 1.71 -2.85 6.08
C GLU A 261 1.49 -4.22 6.77
N PRO A 262 0.90 -5.22 6.10
CA PRO A 262 0.78 -6.55 6.68
C PRO A 262 2.18 -7.15 6.88
N VAL A 263 2.36 -7.89 7.96
CA VAL A 263 3.54 -8.69 8.23
C VAL A 263 3.11 -10.07 8.74
N ILE A 264 3.76 -11.10 8.20
CA ILE A 264 3.53 -12.49 8.60
C ILE A 264 4.75 -12.99 9.37
N SER A 265 4.50 -13.81 10.39
CA SER A 265 5.53 -14.56 11.08
C SER A 265 5.01 -15.96 11.40
N VAL A 266 5.83 -16.99 11.20
CA VAL A 266 5.43 -18.40 11.40
C VAL A 266 6.18 -18.99 12.58
N SER A 267 5.44 -19.51 13.56
CA SER A 267 5.97 -20.23 14.72
C SER A 267 5.77 -21.73 14.53
N GLU A 268 6.85 -22.51 14.46
CA GLU A 268 6.78 -23.97 14.30
C GLU A 268 6.12 -24.71 15.49
N VAL A 269 6.00 -24.03 16.62
CA VAL A 269 5.42 -24.55 17.88
C VAL A 269 4.16 -23.74 18.23
N PRO A 270 3.05 -24.37 18.66
CA PRO A 270 2.84 -25.81 18.80
C PRO A 270 2.46 -26.54 17.49
N ASN A 271 1.86 -25.87 16.49
CA ASN A 271 1.33 -26.48 15.26
C ASN A 271 1.51 -25.55 14.03
N ASP A 272 2.73 -25.10 13.73
CA ASP A 272 2.99 -24.16 12.62
C ASP A 272 2.02 -22.95 12.61
N THR A 273 1.98 -22.25 13.75
CA THR A 273 1.08 -21.12 13.95
C THR A 273 1.54 -19.95 13.08
N ILE A 274 0.69 -19.53 12.14
CA ILE A 274 0.91 -18.35 11.32
C ILE A 274 0.29 -17.16 12.03
N PHE A 275 1.09 -16.15 12.34
CA PHE A 275 0.63 -14.86 12.81
C PHE A 275 0.60 -13.87 11.65
N LEU A 276 -0.49 -13.13 11.55
CA LEU A 276 -0.61 -11.97 10.66
C LEU A 276 -0.86 -10.75 11.54
N PHE A 277 0.00 -9.74 11.38
CA PHE A 277 -0.18 -8.42 11.95
C PHE A 277 -0.37 -7.43 10.81
N TYR A 278 -1.20 -6.42 11.02
CA TYR A 278 -1.41 -5.37 10.04
C TYR A 278 -1.92 -4.12 10.72
N THR A 279 -1.81 -2.98 10.05
CA THR A 279 -2.39 -1.73 10.52
C THR A 279 -3.65 -1.42 9.71
N ALA A 280 -4.67 -0.86 10.36
CA ALA A 280 -5.92 -0.49 9.69
C ALA A 280 -6.57 0.72 10.37
N ASP A 281 -7.42 1.45 9.64
CA ASP A 281 -8.12 2.62 10.19
C ASP A 281 -9.09 2.17 11.31
N ASN A 282 -9.03 2.83 12.46
CA ASN A 282 -9.81 2.47 13.66
C ASN A 282 -11.26 2.96 13.54
N PHE A 283 -12.22 2.07 13.84
CA PHE A 283 -13.62 2.24 13.47
C PHE A 283 -14.44 3.19 14.37
N PHE A 284 -13.90 3.67 15.49
CA PHE A 284 -14.64 4.55 16.40
C PHE A 284 -14.71 6.02 15.93
N GLY A 285 -14.16 6.34 14.75
CA GLY A 285 -14.24 7.64 14.09
C GLY A 285 -12.91 8.39 14.07
N LEU A 286 -12.81 9.43 13.24
CA LEU A 286 -11.59 10.25 13.04
C LEU A 286 -11.07 10.94 14.31
N GLU A 287 -11.83 10.93 15.40
CA GLU A 287 -11.45 11.51 16.69
C GLU A 287 -10.97 10.45 17.69
N THR A 288 -11.01 9.17 17.32
CA THR A 288 -10.49 8.08 18.16
C THR A 288 -9.03 7.78 17.87
N ILE A 289 -8.33 7.49 18.96
CA ILE A 289 -6.90 7.26 18.99
C ILE A 289 -6.67 5.77 19.32
N PRO A 290 -5.70 5.12 18.68
CA PRO A 290 -5.03 5.58 17.46
C PRO A 290 -6.04 5.62 16.29
N ARG A 291 -5.86 6.56 15.35
CA ARG A 291 -6.62 6.61 14.08
C ARG A 291 -6.33 5.41 13.20
N ARG A 292 -5.11 4.89 13.30
CA ARG A 292 -4.67 3.64 12.69
C ARG A 292 -4.12 2.72 13.78
N ALA A 293 -4.85 1.66 14.06
CA ALA A 293 -4.50 0.71 15.11
C ALA A 293 -3.71 -0.47 14.53
N LEU A 294 -2.94 -1.13 15.39
CA LEU A 294 -2.31 -2.41 15.07
C LEU A 294 -3.29 -3.54 15.39
N TYR A 295 -3.53 -4.40 14.41
CA TYR A 295 -4.35 -5.58 14.51
C TYR A 295 -3.48 -6.83 14.42
N SER A 296 -3.98 -7.91 15.01
CA SER A 296 -3.40 -9.24 14.88
C SER A 296 -4.47 -10.30 14.71
N THR A 297 -4.12 -11.36 14.01
CA THR A 297 -4.88 -12.59 13.87
C THR A 297 -3.88 -13.73 13.70
N TYR A 298 -4.30 -14.96 13.97
CA TYR A 298 -3.45 -16.12 13.80
C TYR A 298 -4.23 -17.32 13.27
N SER A 299 -3.50 -18.24 12.64
CA SER A 299 -3.97 -19.55 12.23
C SER A 299 -3.09 -20.62 12.85
N THR A 300 -3.69 -21.61 13.52
CA THR A 300 -2.98 -22.75 14.13
C THR A 300 -3.03 -24.02 13.27
N ASN A 301 -3.46 -23.89 12.01
CA ASN A 301 -3.63 -25.00 11.07
C ASN A 301 -3.20 -24.59 9.65
N ALA A 302 -1.99 -24.04 9.53
CA ALA A 302 -1.37 -23.67 8.25
C ALA A 302 -2.24 -22.76 7.36
N GLY A 303 -2.94 -21.79 7.95
CA GLY A 303 -3.70 -20.78 7.21
C GLY A 303 -5.11 -21.20 6.80
N GLN A 304 -5.57 -22.39 7.16
CA GLN A 304 -6.92 -22.87 6.81
C GLN A 304 -8.02 -22.15 7.61
N ASN A 305 -7.83 -21.98 8.92
CA ASN A 305 -8.74 -21.26 9.81
C ASN A 305 -8.01 -20.14 10.54
N TRP A 306 -8.63 -18.97 10.61
CA TRP A 306 -8.05 -17.77 11.22
C TRP A 306 -8.88 -17.29 12.40
N SER A 307 -8.22 -16.81 13.45
CA SER A 307 -8.87 -16.16 14.58
C SER A 307 -9.52 -14.84 14.16
N GLN A 308 -10.44 -14.32 14.98
CA GLN A 308 -10.95 -12.97 14.78
C GLN A 308 -9.82 -11.94 14.96
N PRO A 309 -9.76 -10.88 14.12
CA PRO A 309 -8.82 -9.79 14.33
C PRO A 309 -8.98 -9.13 15.69
N THR A 310 -7.86 -8.96 16.39
CA THR A 310 -7.80 -8.31 17.70
C THR A 310 -6.92 -7.07 17.62
N VAL A 311 -7.41 -5.94 18.13
CA VAL A 311 -6.63 -4.70 18.27
C VAL A 311 -5.62 -4.88 19.41
N LEU A 312 -4.34 -4.67 19.13
CA LEU A 312 -3.26 -4.83 20.11
C LEU A 312 -2.88 -3.55 20.85
N THR A 313 -3.39 -2.41 20.39
CA THR A 313 -2.99 -1.09 20.86
C THR A 313 -4.07 -0.48 21.73
N PRO A 314 -3.76 0.03 22.94
CA PRO A 314 -4.77 0.69 23.75
C PRO A 314 -5.26 1.98 23.07
N ALA A 315 -6.48 2.42 23.41
CA ALA A 315 -7.09 3.62 22.82
C ALA A 315 -6.33 4.94 23.13
N THR A 316 -5.32 4.89 23.98
CA THR A 316 -4.46 6.01 24.33
C THR A 316 -3.14 6.00 23.56
N LEU A 317 -2.86 4.98 22.74
CA LEU A 317 -1.53 4.75 22.15
C LEU A 317 -1.27 5.58 20.89
N GLY A 318 -0.92 6.85 21.07
CA GLY A 318 -0.46 7.70 19.97
C GLY A 318 -1.43 7.77 18.79
N TYR A 319 -1.12 8.59 17.81
CA TYR A 319 -2.02 8.91 16.72
C TYR A 319 -2.17 7.81 15.67
N ALA A 320 -1.07 7.17 15.26
CA ALA A 320 -1.08 6.19 14.19
C ALA A 320 0.06 5.17 14.35
N CYS A 321 -0.30 3.89 14.42
CA CYS A 321 0.65 2.78 14.40
C CYS A 321 1.07 2.45 12.97
N ARG A 322 2.36 2.15 12.75
CA ARG A 322 2.94 1.84 11.44
C ARG A 322 4.12 0.87 11.51
N LEU A 323 4.52 0.39 10.32
CA LEU A 323 5.72 -0.36 10.01
C LEU A 323 5.98 -1.52 10.99
N PRO A 324 4.99 -2.40 11.23
CA PRO A 324 5.23 -3.55 12.08
C PRO A 324 6.35 -4.43 11.51
N SER A 325 7.12 -5.05 12.40
CA SER A 325 8.09 -6.11 12.11
C SER A 325 7.85 -7.22 13.12
N ALA A 326 7.71 -8.45 12.65
CA ALA A 326 7.44 -9.59 13.50
C ALA A 326 8.43 -10.71 13.23
N VAL A 327 8.78 -11.45 14.29
CA VAL A 327 9.64 -12.63 14.21
C VAL A 327 9.18 -13.67 15.22
N SER A 328 9.18 -14.94 14.82
CA SER A 328 8.74 -16.07 15.63
C SER A 328 9.90 -17.00 15.95
N GLY A 329 9.79 -17.71 17.07
CA GLY A 329 10.69 -18.80 17.44
C GLY A 329 10.39 -19.31 18.84
N ASP A 330 10.58 -20.61 19.05
CA ASP A 330 10.42 -21.28 20.36
C ASP A 330 9.05 -21.04 21.01
N GLY A 331 7.99 -21.08 20.20
CA GLY A 331 6.60 -20.87 20.67
C GLY A 331 6.26 -19.42 21.00
N ARG A 332 7.13 -18.45 20.66
CA ARG A 332 6.88 -17.02 20.86
C ARG A 332 6.90 -16.28 19.55
N THR A 333 6.05 -15.26 19.44
CA THR A 333 6.02 -14.34 18.31
C THR A 333 6.18 -12.92 18.82
N PHE A 334 7.29 -12.30 18.47
CA PHE A 334 7.64 -10.94 18.87
C PHE A 334 7.22 -9.97 17.80
N ILE A 335 6.79 -8.78 18.20
CA ILE A 335 6.46 -7.70 17.29
C ILE A 335 7.00 -6.37 17.80
N VAL A 336 7.56 -5.60 16.88
CA VAL A 336 7.88 -4.18 17.06
C VAL A 336 7.13 -3.35 16.04
N PHE A 337 6.76 -2.13 16.40
CA PHE A 337 6.13 -1.17 15.51
C PHE A 337 6.37 0.25 16.02
N GLU A 338 6.16 1.23 15.15
CA GLU A 338 6.19 2.64 15.56
C GLU A 338 4.77 3.16 15.79
N SER A 339 4.60 4.07 16.73
CA SER A 339 3.41 4.91 16.84
C SER A 339 3.83 6.37 16.99
N SER A 340 3.26 7.24 16.16
CA SER A 340 3.51 8.68 16.27
C SER A 340 2.61 9.26 17.36
N PRO A 341 3.12 9.93 18.40
CA PRO A 341 2.30 10.45 19.52
C PRO A 341 1.32 11.55 19.10
N SER A 342 1.65 12.34 18.08
CA SER A 342 0.77 13.36 17.50
C SER A 342 1.05 13.58 15.99
N PRO A 343 0.12 14.21 15.25
CA PRO A 343 0.34 14.56 13.83
C PRO A 343 1.44 15.60 13.62
N ASP A 344 1.80 16.35 14.66
CA ASP A 344 2.73 17.47 14.58
C ASP A 344 4.16 17.09 15.00
N GLU A 345 4.35 15.91 15.60
CA GLU A 345 5.65 15.46 16.12
C GLU A 345 6.56 14.87 15.04
N LYS A 346 7.87 15.14 15.20
CA LYS A 346 8.92 14.73 14.27
C LYS A 346 9.47 13.32 14.53
N VAL A 347 9.28 12.81 15.74
CA VAL A 347 9.88 11.56 16.22
C VAL A 347 8.77 10.64 16.67
N SER A 348 8.77 9.41 16.15
CA SER A 348 7.82 8.38 16.56
C SER A 348 8.35 7.65 17.79
N SER A 349 7.50 6.83 18.41
CA SER A 349 7.87 5.98 19.52
C SER A 349 7.82 4.52 19.09
N ILE A 350 8.84 3.74 19.44
CA ILE A 350 8.92 2.32 19.13
C ILE A 350 8.33 1.53 20.30
N TYR A 351 7.40 0.66 19.97
CA TYR A 351 6.74 -0.23 20.91
C TYR A 351 7.06 -1.68 20.57
N PHE A 352 7.09 -2.50 21.61
CA PHE A 352 7.36 -3.92 21.56
C PHE A 352 6.28 -4.67 22.32
N GLY A 353 5.86 -5.79 21.76
CA GLY A 353 5.04 -6.76 22.47
C GLY A 353 5.28 -8.14 21.90
N TYR A 354 4.69 -9.14 22.54
CA TYR A 354 4.84 -10.51 22.06
C TYR A 354 3.69 -11.40 22.48
N TYR A 355 3.54 -12.45 21.70
CA TYR A 355 2.68 -13.59 21.98
C TYR A 355 3.53 -14.71 22.60
N ASN A 356 2.99 -15.34 23.64
CA ASN A 356 3.43 -16.65 24.10
C ASN A 356 2.39 -17.66 23.64
N ASN A 357 2.75 -18.52 22.68
CA ASN A 357 1.82 -19.25 21.83
C ASN A 357 0.79 -18.29 21.23
N THR A 358 -0.50 -18.41 21.58
CA THR A 358 -1.59 -17.53 21.12
C THR A 358 -2.05 -16.52 22.17
N LEU A 359 -1.35 -16.44 23.31
CA LEU A 359 -1.66 -15.51 24.40
C LEU A 359 -0.83 -14.23 24.28
N TRP A 360 -1.50 -13.12 23.99
CA TRP A 360 -0.88 -11.79 24.01
C TRP A 360 -0.42 -11.45 25.43
N GLN A 361 0.80 -10.94 25.55
CA GLN A 361 1.36 -10.55 26.84
C GLN A 361 1.11 -9.06 27.10
N ASN A 362 2.14 -8.23 27.00
CA ASN A 362 2.04 -6.79 27.24
C ASN A 362 2.73 -6.00 26.14
N LEU A 363 2.26 -4.77 25.97
CA LEU A 363 2.88 -3.76 25.13
C LEU A 363 3.80 -2.87 25.97
N ILE A 364 5.02 -2.67 25.52
CA ILE A 364 6.06 -1.91 26.22
C ILE A 364 6.62 -0.85 25.27
N PHE A 365 6.80 0.37 25.76
CA PHE A 365 7.59 1.40 25.07
C PHE A 365 9.08 1.06 25.17
N LEU A 366 9.78 0.99 24.03
CA LEU A 366 11.21 0.69 24.02
C LEU A 366 12.08 1.94 24.02
N ASN A 367 11.85 2.83 23.05
CA ASN A 367 12.63 4.05 22.82
C ASN A 367 11.92 4.96 21.82
N GLN A 368 12.39 6.21 21.72
CA GLN A 368 12.03 7.08 20.60
C GLN A 368 12.70 6.56 19.32
N GLY A 369 12.07 6.78 18.17
CA GLY A 369 12.56 6.34 16.87
C GLY A 369 11.46 5.87 15.92
N LYS A 370 11.87 5.48 14.72
CA LYS A 370 10.98 5.07 13.62
C LYS A 370 11.56 3.89 12.83
N SER A 371 10.72 3.29 12.00
CA SER A 371 11.03 2.21 11.06
C SER A 371 11.72 1.01 11.70
N PRO A 372 11.17 0.43 12.78
CA PRO A 372 11.81 -0.69 13.46
C PRO A 372 11.78 -1.97 12.62
N THR A 373 12.84 -2.75 12.72
CA THR A 373 12.94 -4.11 12.19
C THR A 373 13.55 -5.01 13.25
N ILE A 374 12.94 -6.18 13.46
CA ILE A 374 13.40 -7.16 14.45
C ILE A 374 13.80 -8.48 13.78
N TYR A 375 14.86 -9.09 14.30
CA TYR A 375 15.33 -10.42 13.94
C TYR A 375 15.57 -11.24 15.20
N LYS A 376 15.51 -12.58 15.10
CA LYS A 376 15.69 -13.51 16.23
C LYS A 376 16.73 -14.57 15.89
N LYS A 377 17.61 -14.85 16.84
CA LYS A 377 18.49 -16.03 16.83
C LYS A 377 18.64 -16.59 18.24
N GLY A 378 18.28 -17.85 18.43
CA GLY A 378 18.27 -18.47 19.77
C GLY A 378 17.48 -17.60 20.76
N ASP A 379 18.05 -17.34 21.93
CA ASP A 379 17.46 -16.49 22.97
C ASP A 379 17.76 -15.00 22.79
N SER A 380 18.23 -14.57 21.62
CA SER A 380 18.53 -13.18 21.31
C SER A 380 17.59 -12.59 20.26
N LEU A 381 17.17 -11.36 20.51
CA LEU A 381 16.46 -10.47 19.61
C LEU A 381 17.39 -9.34 19.19
N TYR A 382 17.33 -8.98 17.91
CA TYR A 382 18.16 -7.97 17.28
C TYR A 382 17.22 -6.93 16.70
N LEU A 383 17.20 -5.74 17.29
CA LEU A 383 16.37 -4.63 16.86
C LEU A 383 17.23 -3.58 16.18
N VAL A 384 16.85 -3.17 14.97
CA VAL A 384 17.38 -1.97 14.32
C VAL A 384 16.27 -0.96 14.08
N TYR A 385 16.61 0.30 14.20
CA TYR A 385 15.67 1.41 14.02
C TYR A 385 16.39 2.71 13.70
N ILE A 386 15.60 3.73 13.36
CA ILE A 386 16.08 5.07 13.03
C ILE A 386 15.70 5.98 14.21
N ASP A 387 16.66 6.49 14.97
CA ASP A 387 16.38 7.36 16.14
C ASP A 387 16.13 8.82 15.70
N SER A 388 17.07 9.38 14.94
CA SER A 388 16.93 10.64 14.21
C SER A 388 16.83 10.36 12.71
N LEU A 389 16.34 11.31 11.89
CA LEU A 389 16.11 11.09 10.44
C LEU A 389 17.28 10.42 9.69
N VAL A 390 18.51 10.56 10.19
CA VAL A 390 19.77 10.13 9.58
C VAL A 390 20.55 9.07 10.37
N GLN A 391 20.22 8.83 11.65
CA GLN A 391 20.98 7.91 12.52
C GLN A 391 20.27 6.58 12.70
N ILE A 392 21.01 5.49 12.46
CA ILE A 392 20.56 4.12 12.62
C ILE A 392 21.12 3.57 13.93
N TYR A 393 20.27 2.97 14.74
CA TYR A 393 20.62 2.35 16.01
C TYR A 393 20.28 0.88 16.03
N PHE A 394 21.08 0.14 16.79
CA PHE A 394 20.94 -1.26 17.09
C PHE A 394 20.65 -1.44 18.59
N ARG A 395 19.88 -2.47 18.93
CA ARG A 395 19.63 -2.87 20.31
C ARG A 395 19.46 -4.38 20.40
N ARG A 396 20.20 -5.03 21.30
CA ARG A 396 20.04 -6.45 21.59
C ARG A 396 19.04 -6.65 22.74
N GLY A 397 18.14 -7.63 22.58
CA GLY A 397 17.22 -8.09 23.61
C GLY A 397 17.51 -9.53 23.96
N ILE A 398 17.66 -9.86 25.24
CA ILE A 398 17.87 -11.22 25.71
C ILE A 398 16.55 -11.76 26.23
N ILE A 399 16.09 -12.86 25.65
CA ILE A 399 14.90 -13.59 26.07
C ILE A 399 15.26 -14.37 27.32
N PHE A 400 14.58 -14.08 28.43
CA PHE A 400 14.78 -14.77 29.69
C PHE A 400 13.44 -15.04 30.36
N GLN A 401 13.11 -16.32 30.52
CA GLN A 401 11.81 -16.77 31.02
C GLN A 401 10.70 -16.01 30.28
N ASP A 402 9.70 -15.43 30.96
CA ASP A 402 8.59 -14.70 30.32
C ASP A 402 8.87 -13.19 30.14
N SER A 403 10.12 -12.83 29.86
CA SER A 403 10.48 -11.43 29.61
C SER A 403 11.60 -11.28 28.59
N VAL A 404 11.81 -10.04 28.14
CA VAL A 404 12.93 -9.65 27.31
C VAL A 404 13.67 -8.52 27.99
N HIS A 405 14.94 -8.74 28.28
CA HIS A 405 15.85 -7.73 28.83
C HIS A 405 16.59 -7.04 27.69
N TRP A 406 16.30 -5.77 27.49
CA TRP A 406 16.90 -4.98 26.42
C TRP A 406 18.15 -4.25 26.90
N GLU A 407 19.26 -4.43 26.19
CA GLU A 407 20.52 -3.73 26.42
C GLU A 407 20.41 -2.24 26.01
N SER A 408 21.46 -1.47 26.28
CA SER A 408 21.53 -0.07 25.80
C SER A 408 21.64 -0.01 24.28
N PRO A 409 21.08 1.01 23.62
CA PRO A 409 21.26 1.19 22.18
C PRO A 409 22.71 1.47 21.78
N THR A 410 23.12 0.90 20.65
CA THR A 410 24.42 1.12 19.99
C THR A 410 24.18 1.84 18.66
N LEU A 411 24.98 2.86 18.35
CA LEU A 411 24.92 3.52 17.04
C LEU A 411 25.47 2.57 15.97
N VAL A 412 24.67 2.30 14.94
CA VAL A 412 25.11 1.55 13.75
C VAL A 412 25.83 2.47 12.78
N GLY A 413 25.26 3.65 12.54
CA GLY A 413 25.84 4.64 11.65
C GLY A 413 24.96 5.86 11.44
N GLU A 414 25.52 6.87 10.78
CA GLU A 414 24.84 8.11 10.42
C GLU A 414 25.00 8.37 8.92
N LEU A 415 23.89 8.62 8.23
CA LEU A 415 23.87 8.95 6.81
C LEU A 415 23.92 10.46 6.60
N SER A 416 24.37 10.90 5.42
CA SER A 416 24.32 12.33 5.02
C SER A 416 22.91 12.80 4.61
N GLU A 417 21.92 11.92 4.68
CA GLU A 417 20.53 12.14 4.27
C GLU A 417 19.58 11.21 5.03
N ASP A 418 18.27 11.38 4.87
CA ASP A 418 17.31 10.53 5.55
C ASP A 418 17.49 9.06 5.18
N ALA A 419 17.44 8.19 6.18
CA ALA A 419 17.51 6.75 5.99
C ALA A 419 16.12 6.16 5.72
N THR A 420 16.05 5.17 4.84
CA THR A 420 14.88 4.28 4.72
C THR A 420 14.91 3.22 5.81
N ARG A 421 13.77 2.52 5.99
CA ARG A 421 13.66 1.41 6.95
C ARG A 421 14.87 0.46 6.84
N PRO A 422 15.64 0.26 7.92
CA PRO A 422 16.75 -0.68 7.92
C PRO A 422 16.25 -2.12 7.98
N CYS A 423 17.01 -3.06 7.42
CA CYS A 423 16.85 -4.49 7.67
C CYS A 423 18.07 -5.02 8.40
N ILE A 424 17.87 -6.07 9.22
CA ILE A 424 18.90 -6.73 10.00
C ILE A 424 18.79 -8.24 9.83
N LEU A 425 19.93 -8.90 9.77
CA LEU A 425 20.07 -10.35 9.71
C LEU A 425 21.39 -10.78 10.35
N LEU A 426 21.60 -12.08 10.50
CA LEU A 426 22.89 -12.65 10.84
C LEU A 426 23.44 -13.44 9.65
N ASP A 427 24.73 -13.26 9.36
CA ASP A 427 25.41 -14.00 8.31
C ASP A 427 25.76 -15.44 8.75
N SER A 428 26.48 -16.17 7.90
CA SER A 428 26.90 -17.54 8.21
C SER A 428 27.89 -17.64 9.37
N LEU A 429 28.63 -16.57 9.65
CA LEU A 429 29.58 -16.45 10.75
C LEU A 429 28.92 -15.94 12.04
N GLN A 430 27.60 -15.70 12.03
CA GLN A 430 26.83 -15.08 13.11
C GLN A 430 27.18 -13.61 13.37
N GLU A 431 27.78 -12.94 12.38
CA GLU A 431 28.00 -11.50 12.36
C GLU A 431 26.70 -10.78 12.00
N ILE A 432 26.51 -9.61 12.58
CA ILE A 432 25.31 -8.79 12.42
C ILE A 432 25.47 -7.94 11.17
N GLU A 433 24.58 -8.14 10.19
CA GLU A 433 24.54 -7.33 8.98
C GLU A 433 23.30 -6.44 8.98
N VAL A 434 23.52 -5.14 8.72
CA VAL A 434 22.48 -4.13 8.67
C VAL A 434 22.53 -3.40 7.34
N PHE A 435 21.40 -3.41 6.62
CA PHE A 435 21.25 -2.66 5.38
C PHE A 435 20.23 -1.54 5.53
N THR A 436 20.50 -0.40 4.93
CA THR A 436 19.56 0.73 4.80
C THR A 436 19.85 1.48 3.51
N ALA A 437 18.90 2.26 3.00
CA ALA A 437 19.12 3.10 1.84
C ALA A 437 18.98 4.60 2.18
N GLY A 438 19.76 5.44 1.51
CA GLY A 438 19.54 6.89 1.51
C GLY A 438 18.29 7.23 0.69
N VAL A 439 17.37 8.00 1.26
CA VAL A 439 16.05 8.27 0.65
C VAL A 439 16.14 8.97 -0.72
N ARG A 440 17.08 9.90 -0.93
CA ARG A 440 17.20 10.64 -2.20
C ARG A 440 18.21 10.01 -3.15
N SER A 441 19.37 9.61 -2.64
CA SER A 441 20.42 9.01 -3.48
C SER A 441 20.09 7.58 -3.91
N GLY A 442 19.25 6.88 -3.14
CA GLY A 442 19.01 5.45 -3.30
C GLY A 442 20.25 4.61 -3.06
N LYS A 443 21.28 5.14 -2.38
CA LYS A 443 22.49 4.38 -2.03
C LYS A 443 22.14 3.36 -0.94
N ILE A 444 22.38 2.08 -1.20
CA ILE A 444 22.27 1.04 -0.17
C ILE A 444 23.58 0.98 0.61
N TYR A 445 23.50 1.29 1.91
CA TYR A 445 24.58 1.20 2.88
C TYR A 445 24.54 -0.16 3.57
N HIS A 446 25.71 -0.73 3.82
CA HIS A 446 25.90 -2.02 4.49
C HIS A 446 26.83 -1.83 5.68
N TYR A 447 26.32 -2.14 6.88
CA TYR A 447 27.07 -2.10 8.13
C TYR A 447 27.18 -3.49 8.70
N ARG A 448 28.38 -3.84 9.17
CA ARG A 448 28.69 -5.14 9.78
C ARG A 448 29.11 -4.97 11.23
N SER A 449 28.76 -5.91 12.09
CA SER A 449 29.30 -6.00 13.46
C SER A 449 29.52 -7.44 13.90
N THR A 450 30.69 -7.73 14.47
CA THR A 450 31.01 -9.06 15.01
C THR A 450 30.54 -9.24 16.47
N ASP A 451 30.25 -8.15 17.17
CA ASP A 451 30.02 -8.16 18.62
C ASP A 451 28.74 -7.42 19.06
N GLY A 452 28.12 -6.65 18.17
CA GLY A 452 26.96 -5.80 18.44
C GLY A 452 27.28 -4.47 19.15
N ASN A 453 28.56 -4.18 19.40
CA ASN A 453 29.01 -2.95 20.07
C ASN A 453 29.64 -1.96 19.08
N VAL A 454 30.31 -2.46 18.04
CA VAL A 454 30.93 -1.63 17.00
C VAL A 454 30.43 -2.06 15.63
N PHE A 455 29.92 -1.10 14.86
CA PHE A 455 29.47 -1.33 13.48
C PHE A 455 30.42 -0.63 12.50
N GLU A 456 30.86 -1.38 11.50
CA GLU A 456 31.75 -0.91 10.44
C GLU A 456 30.98 -0.75 9.14
N LEU A 457 31.03 0.44 8.55
CA LEU A 457 30.48 0.71 7.22
C LEU A 457 31.37 0.06 6.16
N GLN A 458 30.78 -0.78 5.31
CA GLN A 458 31.49 -1.39 4.19
C GLN A 458 31.85 -0.35 3.12
N THR A 459 33.02 -0.51 2.50
CA THR A 459 33.73 0.56 1.77
C THR A 459 33.01 1.12 0.54
N SER A 460 32.11 0.35 -0.07
CA SER A 460 31.31 0.78 -1.23
C SER A 460 29.82 0.57 -0.97
N PRO A 461 28.95 1.50 -1.41
CA PRO A 461 27.52 1.24 -1.36
C PRO A 461 27.20 0.01 -2.21
N VAL A 462 26.27 -0.81 -1.73
CA VAL A 462 25.90 -2.05 -2.41
C VAL A 462 25.25 -1.76 -3.75
N GLU A 463 24.45 -0.70 -3.81
CA GLU A 463 23.85 -0.19 -5.05
C GLU A 463 23.52 1.30 -4.92
N THR A 464 23.21 1.96 -6.04
CA THR A 464 22.70 3.33 -6.09
C THR A 464 21.36 3.39 -6.83
N LEU A 465 20.59 4.48 -6.67
CA LEU A 465 19.27 4.60 -7.29
C LEU A 465 18.32 3.44 -6.94
N ALA A 466 18.41 2.93 -5.71
CA ALA A 466 17.60 1.84 -5.21
C ALA A 466 16.67 2.24 -4.07
N SER A 467 15.62 1.45 -3.83
CA SER A 467 14.77 1.57 -2.63
C SER A 467 14.33 0.20 -2.11
N THR A 468 13.80 0.19 -0.88
CA THR A 468 13.23 -1.01 -0.23
C THR A 468 14.20 -2.21 -0.26
N PRO A 469 15.42 -2.10 0.30
CA PRO A 469 16.30 -3.24 0.41
C PRO A 469 15.68 -4.27 1.36
N LEU A 470 15.52 -5.51 0.89
CA LEU A 470 15.11 -6.66 1.67
C LEU A 470 16.17 -7.73 1.52
N ALA A 471 16.65 -8.29 2.63
CA ALA A 471 17.75 -9.25 2.64
C ALA A 471 17.45 -10.49 3.49
N ASP A 472 18.06 -11.61 3.12
CA ASP A 472 18.00 -12.89 3.83
C ASP A 472 19.31 -13.67 3.64
N VAL A 473 19.60 -14.63 4.51
CA VAL A 473 20.81 -15.45 4.46
C VAL A 473 20.47 -16.93 4.30
N ARG A 474 21.13 -17.56 3.32
CA ARG A 474 21.02 -19.01 3.09
C ARG A 474 22.39 -19.62 2.84
N GLY A 475 22.75 -20.60 3.67
CA GLY A 475 24.11 -21.16 3.65
C GLY A 475 25.12 -20.08 3.99
N ASN A 476 26.09 -19.85 3.10
CA ASN A 476 27.10 -18.79 3.23
C ASN A 476 26.80 -17.53 2.38
N LYS A 477 25.59 -17.41 1.84
CA LYS A 477 25.23 -16.31 0.95
C LYS A 477 24.29 -15.33 1.62
N ILE A 478 24.59 -14.05 1.44
CA ILE A 478 23.64 -12.96 1.66
C ILE A 478 22.90 -12.75 0.35
N HIS A 479 21.57 -12.76 0.40
CA HIS A 479 20.68 -12.49 -0.72
C HIS A 479 20.02 -11.14 -0.50
N LEU A 480 20.11 -10.23 -1.47
CA LEU A 480 19.56 -8.88 -1.39
C LEU A 480 18.64 -8.62 -2.58
N PHE A 481 17.41 -8.20 -2.30
CA PHE A 481 16.43 -7.74 -3.27
C PHE A 481 16.11 -6.26 -3.04
N TYR A 482 15.95 -5.49 -4.11
CA TYR A 482 15.63 -4.08 -4.04
C TYR A 482 14.91 -3.61 -5.30
N LYS A 483 14.25 -2.45 -5.23
CA LYS A 483 13.74 -1.77 -6.42
C LYS A 483 14.85 -0.94 -7.04
N ASP A 484 15.09 -1.09 -8.34
CA ASP A 484 16.09 -0.38 -9.13
C ASP A 484 15.42 0.68 -10.03
N TYR A 485 15.88 1.93 -9.95
CA TYR A 485 15.41 3.07 -10.76
C TYR A 485 16.43 3.59 -11.76
N THR A 486 17.41 2.77 -12.16
CA THR A 486 18.41 3.14 -13.17
C THR A 486 17.75 3.57 -14.50
N ASN A 487 16.59 2.98 -14.83
CA ASN A 487 15.86 3.21 -16.08
C ASN A 487 14.57 4.04 -15.89
N LEU A 488 14.61 5.16 -15.15
CA LEU A 488 13.44 6.03 -14.96
C LEU A 488 12.70 6.35 -16.28
N PRO A 489 11.36 6.36 -16.28
CA PRO A 489 10.43 6.21 -15.13
C PRO A 489 10.24 4.76 -14.68
N LYS A 490 10.88 3.80 -15.34
CA LYS A 490 10.68 2.38 -15.06
C LYS A 490 11.42 1.96 -13.80
N VAL A 491 10.92 0.88 -13.22
CA VAL A 491 11.42 0.25 -12.01
C VAL A 491 11.47 -1.25 -12.20
N THR A 492 12.49 -1.88 -11.63
CA THR A 492 12.73 -3.32 -11.73
C THR A 492 13.02 -3.86 -10.33
N ILE A 493 12.47 -5.02 -9.97
CA ILE A 493 12.99 -5.76 -8.80
C ILE A 493 14.31 -6.38 -9.24
N THR A 494 15.35 -6.13 -8.47
CA THR A 494 16.71 -6.58 -8.79
C THR A 494 17.29 -7.37 -7.62
N TYR A 495 18.00 -8.43 -7.96
CA TYR A 495 18.64 -9.35 -7.05
C TYR A 495 20.17 -9.21 -7.12
N LYS A 496 20.81 -9.17 -5.96
CA LYS A 496 22.26 -9.33 -5.79
C LYS A 496 22.54 -10.33 -4.68
N TYR A 497 23.72 -10.93 -4.72
CA TYR A 497 24.20 -11.75 -3.63
C TYR A 497 25.67 -11.52 -3.33
N SER A 498 26.06 -11.91 -2.13
CA SER A 498 27.44 -11.97 -1.68
C SER A 498 27.74 -13.34 -1.07
N THR A 499 28.99 -13.80 -1.23
CA THR A 499 29.52 -15.06 -0.67
C THR A 499 30.63 -14.84 0.37
N ASP A 500 30.97 -13.59 0.65
CA ASP A 500 32.06 -13.15 1.54
C ASP A 500 31.54 -12.16 2.61
N GLY A 501 30.31 -12.42 3.06
CA GLY A 501 29.62 -11.59 4.06
C GLY A 501 29.23 -10.19 3.56
N GLY A 502 29.34 -9.88 2.27
CA GLY A 502 28.99 -8.57 1.71
C GLY A 502 30.18 -7.65 1.46
N GLU A 503 31.41 -8.19 1.44
CA GLU A 503 32.61 -7.47 0.97
C GLU A 503 32.56 -7.25 -0.54
N THR A 504 32.15 -8.27 -1.29
CA THR A 504 31.88 -8.18 -2.72
C THR A 504 30.47 -8.64 -3.05
N TRP A 505 29.91 -8.08 -4.13
CA TRP A 505 28.55 -8.36 -4.58
C TRP A 505 28.55 -8.78 -6.04
N SER A 506 27.63 -9.67 -6.39
CA SER A 506 27.36 -10.03 -7.79
C SER A 506 26.96 -8.82 -8.62
N SER A 507 27.06 -8.93 -9.95
CA SER A 507 26.36 -7.99 -10.83
C SER A 507 24.84 -8.00 -10.54
N PRO A 508 24.14 -6.87 -10.75
CA PRO A 508 22.69 -6.83 -10.60
C PRO A 508 21.97 -7.79 -11.55
N ILE A 509 21.05 -8.61 -11.01
CA ILE A 509 20.26 -9.59 -11.77
C ILE A 509 18.80 -9.13 -11.75
N PRO A 510 18.19 -8.75 -12.90
CA PRO A 510 16.78 -8.36 -12.92
C PRO A 510 15.89 -9.57 -12.63
N VAL A 511 14.99 -9.42 -11.65
CA VAL A 511 13.96 -10.40 -11.28
C VAL A 511 12.70 -10.18 -12.10
N THR A 512 12.39 -8.93 -12.41
CA THR A 512 11.24 -8.53 -13.25
C THR A 512 11.71 -7.83 -14.51
N ASP A 513 10.79 -7.70 -15.47
CA ASP A 513 10.96 -6.72 -16.56
C ASP A 513 11.00 -5.28 -16.00
N ASN A 514 11.33 -4.31 -16.87
CA ASN A 514 11.24 -2.89 -16.53
C ASN A 514 9.77 -2.44 -16.52
N LEU A 515 9.19 -2.26 -15.33
CA LEU A 515 7.79 -1.93 -15.11
C LEU A 515 7.60 -0.41 -14.94
N LEU A 516 6.46 0.16 -15.33
CA LEU A 516 6.15 1.58 -15.03
C LEU A 516 5.53 1.77 -13.64
N SER A 517 5.07 0.70 -13.01
CA SER A 517 4.46 0.68 -11.67
C SER A 517 4.91 -0.56 -10.94
N LEU A 518 5.29 -0.41 -9.68
CA LEU A 518 5.69 -1.52 -8.82
C LEU A 518 5.42 -1.15 -7.36
N GLY A 519 4.32 -1.66 -6.81
CA GLY A 519 3.94 -1.42 -5.43
C GLY A 519 4.73 -2.27 -4.44
N ALA A 520 4.02 -2.99 -3.58
CA ALA A 520 4.66 -3.84 -2.59
C ALA A 520 5.25 -5.10 -3.25
N PHE A 521 6.39 -5.55 -2.74
CA PHE A 521 6.92 -6.87 -3.05
C PHE A 521 7.44 -7.52 -1.78
N SER A 522 7.47 -8.85 -1.78
CA SER A 522 8.08 -9.67 -0.75
C SER A 522 8.78 -10.86 -1.41
N PHE A 523 9.63 -11.53 -0.67
CA PHE A 523 10.28 -12.73 -1.15
C PHE A 523 10.41 -13.77 -0.04
N ILE A 524 10.65 -15.01 -0.44
CA ILE A 524 11.03 -16.09 0.46
C ILE A 524 12.00 -17.03 -0.25
N LEU A 525 12.97 -17.54 0.52
CA LEU A 525 13.95 -18.51 0.06
C LEU A 525 13.60 -19.89 0.64
N THR A 526 13.26 -20.84 -0.22
CA THR A 526 12.98 -22.24 0.15
C THR A 526 13.99 -23.16 -0.49
N ASP A 527 13.58 -24.26 -1.12
CA ASP A 527 14.33 -24.92 -2.18
C ASP A 527 14.57 -24.00 -3.40
N LYS A 528 13.63 -23.08 -3.68
CA LYS A 528 13.66 -22.09 -4.77
C LYS A 528 13.60 -20.66 -4.23
N PHE A 529 13.76 -19.71 -5.13
CA PHE A 529 13.48 -18.30 -4.90
C PHE A 529 12.05 -17.99 -5.33
N TYR A 530 11.30 -17.34 -4.46
CA TYR A 530 9.97 -16.83 -4.77
C TYR A 530 9.93 -15.34 -4.46
N VAL A 531 9.50 -14.54 -5.43
CA VAL A 531 9.31 -13.09 -5.29
C VAL A 531 7.89 -12.75 -5.74
N GLY A 532 7.06 -12.35 -4.78
CA GLY A 532 5.69 -11.91 -5.02
C GLY A 532 5.70 -10.39 -5.13
N TYR A 533 5.05 -9.83 -6.16
CA TYR A 533 5.01 -8.39 -6.34
C TYR A 533 3.70 -7.88 -6.95
N GLU A 534 3.36 -6.65 -6.60
CA GLU A 534 2.21 -5.93 -7.14
C GLU A 534 2.63 -5.07 -8.34
N THR A 535 1.86 -5.17 -9.42
CA THR A 535 1.86 -4.15 -10.47
C THR A 535 0.47 -4.01 -11.07
N TYR A 536 0.02 -2.76 -11.24
CA TYR A 536 -1.30 -2.39 -11.79
C TYR A 536 -2.51 -3.03 -11.08
N GLY A 537 -2.43 -3.24 -9.78
CA GLY A 537 -3.46 -3.86 -8.95
C GLY A 537 -3.57 -5.37 -9.13
N SER A 538 -2.50 -6.03 -9.56
CA SER A 538 -2.45 -7.49 -9.72
C SER A 538 -1.17 -8.04 -9.11
N ILE A 539 -1.25 -9.27 -8.60
CA ILE A 539 -0.11 -9.96 -7.99
C ILE A 539 0.52 -10.91 -9.01
N TYR A 540 1.84 -10.81 -9.09
CA TYR A 540 2.69 -11.68 -9.90
C TYR A 540 3.68 -12.40 -9.01
N LEU A 541 4.08 -13.57 -9.46
CA LEU A 541 5.08 -14.41 -8.82
C LEU A 541 6.24 -14.61 -9.79
N ALA A 542 7.42 -14.12 -9.43
CA ALA A 542 8.66 -14.49 -10.07
C ALA A 542 9.31 -15.63 -9.28
N GLN A 543 9.72 -16.69 -9.99
CA GLN A 543 10.35 -17.88 -9.42
C GLN A 543 11.70 -18.15 -10.06
N SER A 544 12.65 -18.65 -9.28
CA SER A 544 13.94 -19.11 -9.81
C SER A 544 14.49 -20.28 -9.00
N THR A 545 15.20 -21.20 -9.65
CA THR A 545 15.92 -22.31 -8.97
C THR A 545 17.38 -21.97 -8.69
N ASP A 546 17.95 -21.00 -9.41
CA ASP A 546 19.37 -20.64 -9.37
C ASP A 546 19.61 -19.18 -8.98
N GLY A 547 18.56 -18.38 -8.87
CA GLY A 547 18.62 -16.93 -8.62
C GLY A 547 19.04 -16.11 -9.86
N ILE A 548 19.24 -16.75 -11.01
CA ILE A 548 19.71 -16.12 -12.24
C ILE A 548 18.60 -16.10 -13.29
N ASN A 549 17.94 -17.24 -13.49
CA ASN A 549 16.88 -17.40 -14.47
C ASN A 549 15.52 -17.30 -13.77
N TRP A 550 14.76 -16.25 -14.11
CA TRP A 550 13.48 -15.95 -13.48
C TRP A 550 12.31 -16.25 -14.42
N VAL A 551 11.29 -16.90 -13.90
CA VAL A 551 10.02 -17.16 -14.58
C VAL A 551 8.91 -16.44 -13.83
N THR A 552 8.16 -15.60 -14.55
CA THR A 552 7.08 -14.81 -13.97
C THR A 552 5.72 -15.37 -14.38
N THR A 553 4.83 -15.53 -13.41
CA THR A 553 3.44 -15.93 -13.61
C THR A 553 2.48 -15.01 -12.85
N PRO A 554 1.36 -14.56 -13.45
CA PRO A 554 0.31 -13.89 -12.68
C PRO A 554 -0.33 -14.88 -11.70
N ILE A 555 -0.47 -14.51 -10.42
CA ILE A 555 -1.17 -15.32 -9.40
C ILE A 555 -2.67 -15.07 -9.51
N ASP A 556 -3.04 -13.80 -9.42
CA ASP A 556 -4.42 -13.40 -9.64
C ASP A 556 -4.45 -11.98 -10.19
N THR A 557 -5.36 -11.82 -11.13
CA THR A 557 -5.69 -10.50 -11.64
C THR A 557 -7.04 -10.07 -11.08
N ALA A 558 -8.02 -10.95 -10.82
CA ALA A 558 -9.45 -10.68 -10.67
C ALA A 558 -9.78 -9.43 -9.81
N GLU A 559 -9.20 -9.34 -8.63
CA GLU A 559 -9.46 -8.28 -7.64
C GLU A 559 -8.33 -7.24 -7.51
N PHE A 560 -8.60 -6.11 -6.84
CA PHE A 560 -7.58 -5.09 -6.54
C PHE A 560 -6.68 -5.56 -5.39
N LEU A 561 -5.69 -6.39 -5.70
CA LEU A 561 -4.73 -6.92 -4.74
C LEU A 561 -3.44 -6.10 -4.75
N TYR A 562 -2.91 -5.77 -3.57
CA TYR A 562 -1.82 -4.80 -3.48
C TYR A 562 -0.64 -5.15 -2.56
N CYS A 563 -0.69 -6.25 -1.81
CA CYS A 563 0.39 -6.61 -0.89
C CYS A 563 0.59 -8.13 -0.81
N PRO A 564 1.55 -8.69 -1.57
CA PRO A 564 1.88 -10.11 -1.49
C PRO A 564 2.75 -10.39 -0.27
N MET A 565 2.47 -11.49 0.43
CA MET A 565 3.24 -11.97 1.58
C MET A 565 3.37 -13.49 1.47
N PHE A 566 4.50 -14.03 1.92
CA PHE A 566 4.71 -15.48 1.99
C PHE A 566 4.66 -15.98 3.42
N ALA A 567 4.12 -17.18 3.60
CA ALA A 567 4.18 -17.94 4.84
C ALA A 567 4.66 -19.36 4.53
N LYS A 568 5.76 -19.80 5.18
CA LYS A 568 6.22 -21.18 5.09
C LYS A 568 5.98 -21.91 6.41
N SER A 569 5.05 -22.86 6.40
CA SER A 569 4.92 -23.92 7.40
C SER A 569 5.83 -25.11 7.04
N LYS A 570 5.97 -26.12 7.90
CA LYS A 570 6.87 -27.26 7.66
C LYS A 570 6.63 -27.95 6.32
N ASP A 571 5.35 -28.14 5.98
CA ASP A 571 4.95 -28.90 4.79
C ASP A 571 4.32 -28.04 3.69
N ASN A 572 3.96 -26.77 3.95
CA ASN A 572 3.26 -25.93 2.98
C ASN A 572 3.85 -24.52 2.89
N LEU A 573 4.07 -24.09 1.65
CA LEU A 573 4.29 -22.69 1.29
C LEU A 573 2.94 -22.08 0.85
N ALA A 574 2.61 -20.93 1.43
CA ALA A 574 1.40 -20.16 1.19
C ALA A 574 1.74 -18.73 0.78
#